data_AF-A0AAD9LEF8-F1
#
_entry.id   AF-A0AAD9LEF8-F1
#
_cell.length_a   1.000
_cell.length_b   1.000
_cell.length_c   1.000
_cell.angle_alpha   90.00
_cell.angle_beta   90.00
_cell.angle_gamma   90.00
#
_symmetry.space_group_name_H-M   'P 1'
#
loop_
_entity.id
_entity.type
_entity.pdbx_description
1 polymer ?
#
loop_
_entity_poly.entity_id
_entity_poly.type
_entity_poly.pdbx_seq_one_letter_code
_entity_poly.pdbx_strand_id
1 'polypeptide(L)'
;MDVSRLGNNPKESHCAANDCTAGSDAFSQDANSESHATRDELQTLKELFFHSIIPQQLDWAGICSAKQHDFKFWANVTHALGPFILKSIFNADMPFEDSRDVDRMSLFQSEAAVSTRYIDNYVQNLKSRVSFLLLSGMIDNRLPGSLRLLVRGRCYSFFEYRINQLLNDVSRYDVEAMCFNLRALKTLFPYLQEHQPLKLASVCYKFLVSRFWRFMWLEVGVGLKTEPSSERSVLFSVFLELASVIFYGSRSGSLLKQLYTSCMKSIWDPILSLLSWSLDPKVLCRLISFIADLLLMSFQDGCIQRIDSECLKSLLQEVNTAHMQGKEYLDTYFTQTLDERNEFYHYFASIAVAMLEQLSVILKDKCDNGTNHNVQLLYELSSIGIAKMTLPPHVDAPGTSPVKFNYMDTRVFPRVLPCFNTDCIRVFHIDMPQLHVNDTSLDFMYCSRCGVPSYCSKACASVHWEASHKEVCGFFRSLPTFAKFNPPVADPDGMMLCTFGEGEVLTPFFDQAGNVLTIF
;
A
#
# COMPACT_ATOMS: atom_id res chain seq x y z
N MET A 1 -83.02 31.84 -32.23
CA MET A 1 -82.12 32.93 -32.67
C MET A 1 -81.85 33.86 -31.48
N ASP A 2 -81.54 33.31 -30.31
CA ASP A 2 -80.25 32.77 -29.84
C ASP A 2 -79.30 33.88 -29.37
N VAL A 3 -79.58 34.44 -28.17
CA VAL A 3 -78.96 34.17 -26.83
C VAL A 3 -77.70 35.05 -26.64
N SER A 4 -77.79 36.29 -26.14
CA SER A 4 -77.91 36.75 -24.73
C SER A 4 -76.71 36.36 -23.84
N ARG A 5 -75.84 37.30 -23.41
CA ARG A 5 -75.92 38.21 -22.23
C ARG A 5 -75.09 37.70 -21.03
N LEU A 6 -74.18 38.57 -20.58
CA LEU A 6 -73.95 39.08 -19.21
C LEU A 6 -73.96 38.11 -18.00
N GLY A 7 -72.95 38.24 -17.13
CA GLY A 7 -73.23 38.43 -15.69
C GLY A 7 -72.29 37.78 -14.66
N ASN A 8 -71.56 38.64 -13.94
CA ASN A 8 -71.40 38.74 -12.48
C ASN A 8 -70.63 37.68 -11.62
N ASN A 9 -69.68 38.24 -10.86
CA ASN A 9 -69.15 37.88 -9.52
C ASN A 9 -70.22 37.44 -8.48
N PRO A 10 -69.87 37.23 -7.19
CA PRO A 10 -68.97 36.27 -6.53
C PRO A 10 -69.75 35.48 -5.44
N LYS A 11 -69.14 34.55 -4.68
CA LYS A 11 -69.63 34.15 -3.33
C LYS A 11 -68.66 33.28 -2.54
N GLU A 12 -68.46 33.70 -1.29
CA GLU A 12 -67.89 32.98 -0.16
C GLU A 12 -68.75 31.77 0.26
N SER A 13 -68.16 30.76 0.90
CA SER A 13 -68.66 30.23 2.18
C SER A 13 -67.72 29.18 2.80
N HIS A 14 -67.68 29.25 4.13
CA HIS A 14 -66.88 28.54 5.13
C HIS A 14 -67.38 27.12 5.48
N CYS A 15 -66.60 26.49 6.38
CA CYS A 15 -66.90 25.42 7.36
C CYS A 15 -66.30 24.04 6.98
N ALA A 16 -65.66 23.26 7.88
CA ALA A 16 -65.54 23.32 9.34
C ALA A 16 -64.29 22.54 9.83
N ALA A 17 -63.92 22.85 11.07
CA ALA A 17 -62.87 22.24 11.88
C ALA A 17 -63.21 20.83 12.41
N ASN A 18 -62.19 20.09 12.84
CA ASN A 18 -62.27 19.26 14.05
C ASN A 18 -60.86 19.06 14.66
N ASP A 19 -60.73 19.54 15.90
CA ASP A 19 -59.68 19.24 16.87
C ASP A 19 -59.78 17.80 17.37
N CYS A 20 -58.64 17.19 17.73
CA CYS A 20 -58.51 16.37 18.94
C CYS A 20 -57.02 16.26 19.34
N THR A 21 -56.78 16.52 20.62
CA THR A 21 -55.54 16.81 21.34
C THR A 21 -54.87 15.60 22.02
N ALA A 22 -53.59 15.82 22.41
CA ALA A 22 -52.82 15.21 23.51
C ALA A 22 -52.08 13.89 23.24
N GLY A 23 -50.80 13.71 23.60
CA GLY A 23 -49.85 14.58 24.30
C GLY A 23 -48.41 14.07 24.14
N SER A 24 -47.45 14.99 24.09
CA SER A 24 -46.02 14.71 24.13
C SER A 24 -45.42 15.47 25.30
N ASP A 25 -44.97 14.72 26.30
CA ASP A 25 -44.19 15.23 27.42
C ASP A 25 -42.82 15.73 26.94
N ALA A 26 -42.40 16.81 27.60
CA ALA A 26 -41.21 17.60 27.35
C ALA A 26 -39.89 16.84 27.54
N PHE A 27 -38.81 17.28 26.88
CA PHE A 27 -37.69 17.96 27.54
C PHE A 27 -36.61 18.41 26.51
N SER A 28 -36.46 19.73 26.41
CA SER A 28 -35.25 20.51 26.07
C SER A 28 -34.29 20.00 24.98
N GLN A 29 -34.35 20.62 23.81
CA GLN A 29 -33.14 20.93 23.03
C GLN A 29 -33.10 22.43 22.80
N ASP A 30 -32.35 23.10 23.67
CA ASP A 30 -31.92 24.47 23.45
C ASP A 30 -30.95 24.54 22.27
N ALA A 31 -31.19 25.55 21.46
CA ALA A 31 -30.45 25.90 20.29
C ALA A 31 -29.00 26.29 20.65
N ASN A 32 -28.04 25.62 20.02
CA ASN A 32 -26.79 26.23 19.59
C ASN A 32 -26.43 25.67 18.22
N SER A 33 -27.04 26.29 17.21
CA SER A 33 -26.63 26.19 15.81
C SER A 33 -25.30 26.93 15.64
N GLU A 34 -24.18 26.26 15.90
CA GLU A 34 -22.89 26.70 15.37
C GLU A 34 -22.79 26.23 13.91
N SER A 35 -22.92 27.19 13.01
CA SER A 35 -22.63 27.05 11.60
C SER A 35 -21.15 26.72 11.41
N HIS A 36 -20.79 25.43 11.32
CA HIS A 36 -19.50 25.02 10.77
C HIS A 36 -19.45 25.38 9.29
N ALA A 37 -18.95 26.58 9.00
CA ALA A 37 -18.49 26.94 7.67
C ALA A 37 -17.39 25.93 7.28
N THR A 38 -17.70 25.02 6.36
CA THR A 38 -16.73 24.12 5.72
C THR A 38 -15.70 24.95 4.98
N ARG A 39 -14.62 25.31 5.68
CA ARG A 39 -13.44 25.94 5.10
C ARG A 39 -12.88 24.96 4.05
N ASP A 40 -12.72 25.41 2.81
CA ASP A 40 -12.18 24.58 1.74
C ASP A 40 -10.74 24.16 2.10
N GLU A 41 -10.58 22.91 2.54
CA GLU A 41 -9.30 22.32 2.96
C GLU A 41 -8.26 22.39 1.84
N LEU A 42 -8.69 22.24 0.58
CA LEU A 42 -7.82 22.38 -0.58
C LEU A 42 -7.35 23.83 -0.75
N GLN A 43 -8.23 24.79 -0.52
CA GLN A 43 -7.86 26.21 -0.55
C GLN A 43 -6.85 26.55 0.55
N THR A 44 -7.02 25.98 1.74
CA THR A 44 -6.08 26.14 2.86
C THR A 44 -4.71 25.55 2.53
N LEU A 45 -4.67 24.38 1.86
CA LEU A 45 -3.43 23.81 1.34
C LEU A 45 -2.77 24.71 0.28
N LYS A 46 -3.54 25.25 -0.66
CA LYS A 46 -3.04 26.19 -1.66
C LYS A 46 -2.44 27.44 -1.01
N GLU A 47 -3.10 27.99 0.00
CA GLU A 47 -2.60 29.13 0.77
C GLU A 47 -1.24 28.84 1.44
N LEU A 48 -1.07 27.66 2.02
CA LEU A 48 0.21 27.24 2.58
C LEU A 48 1.29 27.13 1.49
N PHE A 49 1.05 26.38 0.42
CA PHE A 49 2.07 26.10 -0.58
C PHE A 49 2.44 27.31 -1.43
N PHE A 50 1.45 28.08 -1.90
CA PHE A 50 1.64 29.21 -2.81
C PHE A 50 1.88 30.54 -2.11
N HIS A 51 1.24 30.76 -0.95
CA HIS A 51 1.28 32.04 -0.25
C HIS A 51 2.02 31.99 1.09
N SER A 52 2.50 30.81 1.50
CA SER A 52 3.20 30.62 2.78
C SER A 52 2.37 31.06 3.99
N ILE A 53 1.04 31.05 3.86
CA ILE A 53 0.11 31.40 4.94
C ILE A 53 -0.03 30.17 5.85
N ILE A 54 0.29 30.34 7.13
CA ILE A 54 0.14 29.28 8.14
C ILE A 54 -1.31 29.28 8.63
N PRO A 55 -2.08 28.20 8.44
CA PRO A 55 -3.43 28.11 8.97
C PRO A 55 -3.39 27.99 10.50
N GLN A 56 -4.23 28.77 11.19
CA GLN A 56 -4.49 28.52 12.61
C GLN A 56 -5.41 27.29 12.71
N GLN A 57 -4.95 26.25 13.42
CA GLN A 57 -5.70 25.03 13.77
C GLN A 57 -6.16 24.14 12.60
N LEU A 58 -5.22 23.57 11.84
CA LEU A 58 -5.54 22.47 10.90
C LEU A 58 -4.90 21.17 11.37
N ASP A 59 -5.74 20.14 11.58
CA ASP A 59 -5.27 18.78 11.83
C ASP A 59 -4.92 18.09 10.50
N TRP A 60 -3.65 18.18 10.12
CA TRP A 60 -3.15 17.64 8.86
C TRP A 60 -3.23 16.11 8.78
N ALA A 61 -3.04 15.42 9.90
CA ALA A 61 -3.16 13.95 9.98
C ALA A 61 -4.65 13.53 9.93
N GLY A 62 -5.50 14.31 10.61
CA GLY A 62 -6.96 14.19 10.54
C GLY A 62 -7.49 14.34 9.13
N ILE A 63 -6.98 15.30 8.32
CA ILE A 63 -7.38 15.45 6.91
C ILE A 63 -7.08 14.20 6.10
N CYS A 64 -5.88 13.63 6.23
CA CYS A 64 -5.50 12.43 5.47
C CYS A 64 -6.40 11.24 5.83
N SER A 65 -6.76 11.11 7.10
CA SER A 65 -7.66 10.07 7.61
C SER A 65 -9.10 10.30 7.15
N ALA A 66 -9.63 11.51 7.31
CA ALA A 66 -11.00 11.87 6.92
C ALA A 66 -11.21 11.80 5.40
N LYS A 67 -10.19 12.14 4.62
CA LYS A 67 -10.22 12.15 3.15
C LYS A 67 -9.63 10.90 2.52
N GLN A 68 -9.32 9.85 3.27
CA GLN A 68 -8.65 8.64 2.77
C GLN A 68 -9.36 8.04 1.54
N HIS A 69 -10.69 8.09 1.51
CA HIS A 69 -11.52 7.57 0.41
C HIS A 69 -12.13 8.67 -0.47
N ASP A 70 -11.76 9.94 -0.26
CA ASP A 70 -12.18 11.05 -1.11
C ASP A 70 -11.25 11.15 -2.33
N PHE A 71 -11.50 10.31 -3.33
CA PHE A 71 -10.68 10.26 -4.54
C PHE A 71 -10.66 11.60 -5.30
N LYS A 72 -11.74 12.39 -5.20
CA LYS A 72 -11.82 13.70 -5.85
C LYS A 72 -10.86 14.68 -5.19
N PHE A 73 -10.83 14.71 -3.86
CA PHE A 73 -9.86 15.49 -3.10
C PHE A 73 -8.43 15.13 -3.50
N TRP A 74 -8.07 13.84 -3.49
CA TRP A 74 -6.72 13.41 -3.85
C TRP A 74 -6.34 13.66 -5.31
N ALA A 75 -7.29 13.57 -6.24
CA ALA A 75 -7.10 13.97 -7.63
C ALA A 75 -6.75 15.46 -7.72
N ASN A 76 -7.46 16.31 -6.98
CA ASN A 76 -7.19 17.75 -6.92
C ASN A 76 -5.84 18.06 -6.24
N VAL A 77 -5.50 17.39 -5.14
CA VAL A 77 -4.18 17.51 -4.48
C VAL A 77 -3.07 17.14 -5.47
N THR A 78 -3.23 16.03 -6.19
CA THR A 78 -2.26 15.58 -7.20
C THR A 78 -2.08 16.60 -8.31
N HIS A 79 -3.18 17.14 -8.83
CA HIS A 79 -3.15 18.09 -9.93
C HIS A 79 -2.61 19.48 -9.51
N ALA A 80 -3.00 19.98 -8.35
CA ALA A 80 -2.66 21.33 -7.91
C ALA A 80 -1.33 21.41 -7.15
N LEU A 81 -1.01 20.40 -6.34
CA LEU A 81 0.08 20.47 -5.35
C LEU A 81 1.19 19.45 -5.62
N GLY A 82 0.97 18.43 -6.45
CA GLY A 82 1.90 17.33 -6.68
C GLY A 82 3.38 17.76 -6.88
N PRO A 83 3.70 18.63 -7.84
CA PRO A 83 5.08 19.09 -8.04
C PRO A 83 5.68 19.84 -6.83
N PHE A 84 4.87 20.56 -6.06
CA PHE A 84 5.30 21.29 -4.87
C PHE A 84 5.57 20.35 -3.70
N ILE A 85 4.71 19.34 -3.50
CA ILE A 85 4.91 18.26 -2.54
C ILE A 85 6.26 17.59 -2.82
N LEU A 86 6.50 17.19 -4.07
CA LEU A 86 7.78 16.57 -4.48
C LEU A 86 8.97 17.49 -4.22
N LYS A 87 8.86 18.77 -4.61
CA LYS A 87 9.92 19.76 -4.38
C LYS A 87 10.23 19.92 -2.89
N SER A 88 9.21 20.01 -2.04
CA SER A 88 9.41 20.17 -0.60
C SER A 88 10.08 18.95 0.03
N ILE A 89 9.71 17.74 -0.39
CA ILE A 89 10.27 16.49 0.16
C ILE A 89 11.71 16.28 -0.31
N PHE A 90 11.99 16.48 -1.59
CA PHE A 90 13.33 16.21 -2.14
C PHE A 90 14.38 17.24 -1.75
N ASN A 91 13.97 18.44 -1.34
CA ASN A 91 14.86 19.47 -0.82
C ASN A 91 14.86 19.54 0.72
N ALA A 92 14.16 18.63 1.40
CA ALA A 92 14.21 18.55 2.85
C ALA A 92 15.45 17.77 3.28
N ASP A 93 16.35 18.43 4.02
CA ASP A 93 17.46 17.78 4.73
C ASP A 93 17.00 17.09 6.04
N MET A 94 15.69 17.05 6.28
CA MET A 94 15.11 16.54 7.53
C MET A 94 14.66 15.08 7.36
N PRO A 95 15.14 14.14 8.19
CA PRO A 95 14.63 12.77 8.23
C PRO A 95 13.25 12.78 8.91
N PHE A 96 12.18 12.96 8.14
CA PHE A 96 10.84 12.87 8.71
C PHE A 96 10.44 11.39 8.90
N GLU A 97 9.82 11.10 10.05
CA GLU A 97 9.63 9.79 10.72
C GLU A 97 10.84 9.24 11.48
N ASP A 98 11.75 10.08 11.99
CA ASP A 98 12.38 9.75 13.28
C ASP A 98 11.41 10.25 14.36
N SER A 99 10.74 9.35 15.07
CA SER A 99 9.91 9.65 16.26
C SER A 99 10.57 10.70 17.20
N ARG A 100 11.91 10.70 17.24
CA ARG A 100 12.78 11.60 18.00
C ARG A 100 12.68 13.09 17.65
N ASP A 101 12.29 13.47 16.43
CA ASP A 101 12.22 14.88 16.00
C ASP A 101 10.85 15.53 16.26
N VAL A 102 9.79 14.74 16.41
CA VAL A 102 8.46 15.22 16.82
C VAL A 102 8.50 15.71 18.28
N ASP A 103 9.17 14.97 19.16
CA ASP A 103 9.38 15.35 20.56
C ASP A 103 10.17 16.65 20.69
N ARG A 104 11.20 16.84 19.87
CA ARG A 104 12.00 18.08 19.87
C ARG A 104 11.19 19.32 19.56
N MET A 105 10.20 19.24 18.66
CA MET A 105 9.38 20.40 18.30
C MET A 105 8.33 20.79 19.35
N SER A 106 7.84 19.83 20.14
CA SER A 106 6.92 20.11 21.25
C SER A 106 7.56 21.00 22.32
N LEU A 107 8.88 20.89 22.51
CA LEU A 107 9.67 21.67 23.46
C LEU A 107 9.91 23.12 22.97
N PHE A 108 9.90 23.38 21.67
CA PHE A 108 10.15 24.72 21.11
C PHE A 108 8.93 25.65 21.09
N GLN A 109 7.73 25.16 21.40
CA GLN A 109 6.54 26.01 21.56
C GLN A 109 6.57 26.82 22.87
N SER A 110 7.54 26.60 23.75
CA SER A 110 7.59 27.19 25.10
C SER A 110 8.34 28.53 25.22
N GLU A 111 9.11 28.99 24.22
CA GLU A 111 9.91 30.21 24.39
C GLU A 111 9.71 31.24 23.27
N ALA A 112 9.11 32.36 23.67
CA ALA A 112 8.83 33.52 22.84
C ALA A 112 10.08 34.37 22.62
N ALA A 113 10.78 34.16 21.50
CA ALA A 113 11.67 35.14 20.87
C ALA A 113 11.97 34.75 19.42
N VAL A 114 11.02 34.97 18.50
CA VAL A 114 11.16 34.53 17.10
C VAL A 114 11.64 35.67 16.22
N SER A 115 12.90 35.60 15.76
CA SER A 115 13.43 36.44 14.67
C SER A 115 12.86 36.00 13.32
N THR A 116 12.85 36.88 12.32
CA THR A 116 12.31 36.62 10.96
C THR A 116 12.94 35.39 10.29
N ARG A 117 14.22 35.08 10.56
CA ARG A 117 14.89 33.85 10.07
C ARG A 117 14.32 32.57 10.68
N TYR A 118 13.77 32.62 11.89
CA TYR A 118 13.13 31.46 12.52
C TYR A 118 11.71 31.21 11.96
N ILE A 119 11.01 32.26 11.52
CA ILE A 119 9.69 32.12 10.85
C ILE A 119 9.85 31.45 9.49
N ASP A 120 10.85 31.85 8.70
CA ASP A 120 11.10 31.24 7.38
C ASP A 120 11.47 29.76 7.50
N ASN A 121 12.31 29.40 8.49
CA ASN A 121 12.61 28.00 8.80
C ASN A 121 11.36 27.24 9.28
N TYR A 122 10.51 27.85 10.11
CA TYR A 122 9.27 27.23 10.57
C TYR A 122 8.30 26.94 9.42
N VAL A 123 8.08 27.90 8.52
CA VAL A 123 7.20 27.73 7.35
C VAL A 123 7.71 26.62 6.44
N GLN A 124 9.02 26.57 6.17
CA GLN A 124 9.61 25.51 5.34
C GLN A 124 9.49 24.14 6.03
N ASN A 125 9.78 24.05 7.33
CA ASN A 125 9.60 22.82 8.09
C ASN A 125 8.14 22.35 8.07
N LEU A 126 7.18 23.27 8.23
CA LEU A 126 5.76 22.95 8.12
C LEU A 126 5.40 22.45 6.72
N LYS A 127 5.87 23.12 5.65
CA LYS A 127 5.65 22.68 4.26
C LYS A 127 6.19 21.27 4.04
N SER A 128 7.39 20.96 4.53
CA SER A 128 7.97 19.62 4.41
C SER A 128 7.12 18.58 5.14
N ARG A 129 6.69 18.84 6.38
CA ARG A 129 5.84 17.93 7.17
C ARG A 129 4.49 17.67 6.49
N VAL A 130 3.81 18.73 6.06
CA VAL A 130 2.54 18.62 5.34
C VAL A 130 2.74 17.87 4.01
N SER A 131 3.85 18.12 3.32
CA SER A 131 4.18 17.40 2.08
C SER A 131 4.34 15.90 2.32
N PHE A 132 5.02 15.48 3.39
CA PHE A 132 5.14 14.06 3.73
C PHE A 132 3.78 13.40 4.00
N LEU A 133 2.90 14.06 4.77
CA LEU A 133 1.55 13.56 5.02
C LEU A 133 0.74 13.43 3.73
N LEU A 134 0.81 14.44 2.85
CA LEU A 134 0.14 14.40 1.55
C LEU A 134 0.75 13.35 0.62
N LEU A 135 2.06 13.12 0.65
CA LEU A 135 2.71 12.05 -0.10
C LEU A 135 2.22 10.68 0.36
N SER A 136 2.12 10.47 1.68
CA SER A 136 1.55 9.25 2.26
C SER A 136 0.12 9.02 1.76
N GLY A 137 -0.73 10.04 1.86
CA GLY A 137 -2.10 9.95 1.36
C GLY A 137 -2.18 9.73 -0.16
N MET A 138 -1.32 10.35 -0.97
CA MET A 138 -1.23 10.11 -2.42
C MET A 138 -0.84 8.66 -2.76
N ILE A 139 -0.09 7.98 -1.90
CA ILE A 139 0.29 6.56 -2.06
C ILE A 139 -0.86 5.66 -1.63
N ASP A 140 -1.43 5.93 -0.45
CA ASP A 140 -2.47 5.11 0.16
C ASP A 140 -3.78 5.12 -0.62
N ASN A 141 -4.11 6.24 -1.26
CA ASN A 141 -5.33 6.37 -2.05
C ASN A 141 -5.25 5.65 -3.42
N ARG A 142 -4.05 5.23 -3.84
CA ARG A 142 -3.78 4.42 -5.03
C ARG A 142 -4.35 4.97 -6.35
N LEU A 143 -4.56 6.28 -6.48
CA LEU A 143 -4.96 6.86 -7.77
C LEU A 143 -3.87 6.68 -8.81
N PRO A 144 -4.15 6.05 -9.97
CA PRO A 144 -3.13 5.81 -11.00
C PRO A 144 -2.43 7.09 -11.47
N GLY A 145 -3.15 8.21 -11.58
CA GLY A 145 -2.58 9.50 -11.94
C GLY A 145 -1.53 9.99 -10.93
N SER A 146 -1.80 9.81 -9.63
CA SER A 146 -0.89 10.15 -8.53
C SER A 146 0.34 9.25 -8.56
N LEU A 147 0.15 7.94 -8.66
CA LEU A 147 1.26 6.98 -8.67
C LEU A 147 2.18 7.17 -9.90
N ARG A 148 1.63 7.47 -11.08
CA ARG A 148 2.41 7.84 -12.28
C ARG A 148 3.22 9.11 -12.08
N LEU A 149 2.64 10.11 -11.41
CA LEU A 149 3.35 11.35 -11.08
C LEU A 149 4.56 11.05 -10.19
N LEU A 150 4.36 10.27 -9.13
CA LEU A 150 5.41 9.87 -8.19
C LEU A 150 6.53 9.07 -8.89
N VAL A 151 6.17 8.11 -9.75
CA VAL A 151 7.16 7.35 -10.53
C VAL A 151 8.01 8.26 -11.43
N ARG A 152 7.39 9.17 -12.18
CA ARG A 152 8.12 10.12 -13.04
C ARG A 152 8.98 11.10 -12.23
N GLY A 153 8.58 11.37 -11.00
CA GLY A 153 9.34 12.19 -10.04
C GLY A 153 10.52 11.45 -9.40
N ARG A 154 10.75 10.18 -9.77
CA ARG A 154 11.77 9.31 -9.16
C ARG A 154 11.57 9.11 -7.66
N CYS A 155 10.32 9.14 -7.18
CA CYS A 155 10.01 8.88 -5.76
C CYS A 155 10.48 7.49 -5.32
N TYR A 156 10.49 6.50 -6.21
CA TYR A 156 11.03 5.17 -5.90
C TYR A 156 12.50 5.26 -5.46
N SER A 157 13.34 6.05 -6.14
CA SER A 157 14.74 6.27 -5.75
C SER A 157 14.87 7.02 -4.42
N PHE A 158 13.90 7.88 -4.08
CA PHE A 158 13.86 8.54 -2.78
C PHE A 158 13.60 7.55 -1.64
N PHE A 159 12.57 6.71 -1.76
CA PHE A 159 12.25 5.70 -0.73
C PHE A 159 13.38 4.69 -0.57
N GLU A 160 14.00 4.30 -1.69
CA GLU A 160 15.18 3.46 -1.72
C GLU A 160 16.36 4.10 -0.96
N TYR A 161 16.66 5.38 -1.23
CA TYR A 161 17.71 6.13 -0.54
C TYR A 161 17.44 6.23 0.98
N ARG A 162 16.18 6.44 1.38
CA ARG A 162 15.78 6.48 2.80
C ARG A 162 15.96 5.14 3.50
N ILE A 163 15.62 4.02 2.84
CA ILE A 163 15.87 2.68 3.38
C ILE A 163 17.37 2.50 3.68
N ASN A 164 18.26 2.91 2.77
CA ASN A 164 19.71 2.86 3.04
C ASN A 164 20.14 3.67 4.25
N GLN A 165 19.63 4.90 4.39
CA GLN A 165 19.95 5.73 5.55
C GLN A 165 19.51 5.04 6.85
N LEU A 166 18.30 4.49 6.87
CA LEU A 166 17.75 3.79 8.04
C LEU A 166 18.53 2.50 8.35
N LEU A 167 19.04 1.79 7.35
CA LEU A 167 19.88 0.59 7.53
C LEU A 167 21.29 0.89 8.05
N ASN A 168 21.78 2.13 7.93
CA ASN A 168 23.10 2.50 8.44
C ASN A 168 23.09 2.68 9.97
N ASP A 169 21.94 2.97 10.58
CA ASP A 169 21.76 2.96 12.05
C ASP A 169 21.21 1.61 12.53
N VAL A 170 22.01 0.54 12.32
CA VAL A 170 21.62 -0.86 12.60
C VAL A 170 21.17 -1.08 14.06
N SER A 171 21.69 -0.27 14.99
CA SER A 171 21.43 -0.43 16.42
C SER A 171 20.02 0.00 16.86
N ARG A 172 19.37 0.91 16.11
CA ARG A 172 18.05 1.49 16.42
C ARG A 172 17.33 1.96 15.15
N TYR A 173 17.15 1.06 14.19
CA TYR A 173 16.41 1.40 12.97
C TYR A 173 14.92 1.64 13.29
N ASP A 174 14.36 2.72 12.77
CA ASP A 174 12.94 3.06 12.95
C ASP A 174 12.07 2.13 12.09
N VAL A 175 11.32 1.25 12.74
CA VAL A 175 10.51 0.21 12.10
C VAL A 175 9.34 0.82 11.34
N GLU A 176 8.70 1.87 11.87
CA GLU A 176 7.57 2.52 11.23
C GLU A 176 8.02 3.21 9.94
N ALA A 177 9.13 3.96 10.02
CA ALA A 177 9.72 4.61 8.85
C ALA A 177 10.13 3.58 7.80
N MET A 178 10.78 2.48 8.21
CA MET A 178 11.15 1.40 7.28
C MET A 178 9.90 0.82 6.60
N CYS A 179 8.86 0.51 7.36
CA CYS A 179 7.60 0.00 6.83
C CYS A 179 6.95 0.96 5.84
N PHE A 180 6.93 2.26 6.13
CA PHE A 180 6.40 3.29 5.24
C PHE A 180 7.12 3.27 3.88
N ASN A 181 8.46 3.33 3.90
CA ASN A 181 9.27 3.33 2.68
C ASN A 181 9.09 2.02 1.86
N LEU A 182 9.01 0.86 2.52
CA LEU A 182 8.78 -0.42 1.84
C LEU A 182 7.38 -0.51 1.21
N ARG A 183 6.33 -0.04 1.92
CA ARG A 183 4.96 0.01 1.37
C ARG A 183 4.86 0.98 0.20
N ALA A 184 5.58 2.10 0.26
CA ALA A 184 5.65 3.04 -0.85
C ALA A 184 6.30 2.40 -2.09
N LEU A 185 7.44 1.73 -1.94
CA LEU A 185 8.07 0.97 -3.03
C LEU A 185 7.12 -0.10 -3.59
N LYS A 186 6.48 -0.88 -2.72
CA LYS A 186 5.51 -1.91 -3.11
C LYS A 186 4.39 -1.33 -3.99
N THR A 187 3.89 -0.16 -3.61
CA THR A 187 2.76 0.51 -4.30
C THR A 187 3.19 1.13 -5.64
N LEU A 188 4.41 1.66 -5.71
CA LEU A 188 4.94 2.28 -6.93
C LEU A 188 5.44 1.25 -7.95
N PHE A 189 5.90 0.07 -7.50
CA PHE A 189 6.55 -0.92 -8.34
C PHE A 189 5.79 -1.28 -9.63
N PRO A 190 4.47 -1.54 -9.62
CA PRO A 190 3.72 -1.87 -10.84
C PRO A 190 3.76 -0.77 -11.90
N TYR A 191 3.89 0.49 -11.48
CA TYR A 191 3.91 1.65 -12.39
C TYR A 191 5.29 1.92 -12.98
N LEU A 192 6.35 1.26 -12.49
CA LEU A 192 7.70 1.36 -13.03
C LEU A 192 7.79 0.73 -14.43
N GLN A 193 6.93 -0.25 -14.74
CA GLN A 193 6.85 -0.86 -16.07
C GLN A 193 6.39 0.14 -17.15
N GLU A 194 5.58 1.14 -16.78
CA GLU A 194 5.11 2.17 -17.70
C GLU A 194 6.22 3.17 -18.10
N HIS A 195 7.36 3.18 -17.40
CA HIS A 195 8.47 4.11 -17.63
C HIS A 195 9.71 3.38 -18.21
N GLN A 196 9.98 3.54 -19.51
CA GLN A 196 11.17 2.97 -20.16
C GLN A 196 12.47 3.71 -19.73
N PRO A 197 13.64 3.04 -19.55
CA PRO A 197 14.01 1.66 -19.92
C PRO A 197 14.49 0.84 -18.70
N LEU A 198 13.67 0.66 -17.67
CA LEU A 198 14.09 -0.14 -16.52
C LEU A 198 14.17 -1.63 -16.89
N LYS A 199 15.36 -2.21 -16.81
CA LYS A 199 15.57 -3.67 -16.91
C LYS A 199 15.09 -4.34 -15.61
N LEU A 200 13.80 -4.60 -15.49
CA LEU A 200 13.21 -5.17 -14.26
C LEU A 200 13.85 -6.52 -13.85
N ALA A 201 14.38 -7.30 -14.79
CA ALA A 201 15.13 -8.50 -14.46
C ALA A 201 16.41 -8.21 -13.62
N SER A 202 17.14 -7.12 -13.92
CA SER A 202 18.33 -6.76 -13.13
C SER A 202 17.97 -6.23 -11.74
N VAL A 203 16.78 -5.64 -11.61
CA VAL A 203 16.22 -5.13 -10.36
C VAL A 203 15.99 -6.28 -9.38
N CYS A 204 15.35 -7.37 -9.82
CA CYS A 204 15.13 -8.55 -8.99
C CYS A 204 16.44 -9.22 -8.56
N TYR A 205 17.41 -9.36 -9.48
CA TYR A 205 18.72 -9.93 -9.15
C TYR A 205 19.45 -9.11 -8.08
N LYS A 206 19.55 -7.78 -8.31
CA LYS A 206 20.14 -6.84 -7.37
C LYS A 206 19.48 -6.92 -5.99
N PHE A 207 18.14 -6.98 -5.94
CA PHE A 207 17.40 -7.13 -4.69
C PHE A 207 17.88 -8.32 -3.85
N LEU A 208 18.02 -9.49 -4.47
CA LEU A 208 18.42 -10.72 -3.78
C LEU A 208 19.86 -10.74 -3.28
N VAL A 209 20.78 -10.06 -3.96
CA VAL A 209 22.22 -10.09 -3.59
C VAL A 209 22.62 -9.04 -2.56
N SER A 210 21.65 -8.31 -2.01
CA SER A 210 21.93 -7.10 -1.28
C SER A 210 22.07 -7.20 0.22
N ARG A 211 22.65 -6.14 0.80
CA ARG A 211 22.66 -5.92 2.26
C ARG A 211 21.25 -5.87 2.83
N PHE A 212 20.30 -5.22 2.17
CA PHE A 212 18.91 -5.14 2.64
C PHE A 212 18.24 -6.52 2.72
N TRP A 213 18.34 -7.33 1.66
CA TRP A 213 17.78 -8.68 1.64
C TRP A 213 18.36 -9.53 2.77
N ARG A 214 19.69 -9.52 2.91
CA ARG A 214 20.38 -10.25 3.99
C ARG A 214 19.96 -9.77 5.37
N PHE A 215 19.91 -8.46 5.59
CA PHE A 215 19.46 -7.85 6.84
C PHE A 215 18.04 -8.31 7.22
N MET A 216 17.12 -8.28 6.26
CA MET A 216 15.73 -8.69 6.50
C MET A 216 15.60 -10.16 6.89
N TRP A 217 16.36 -11.06 6.25
CA TRP A 217 16.31 -12.48 6.61
C TRP A 217 17.08 -12.80 7.90
N LEU A 218 18.28 -12.26 8.07
CA LEU A 218 19.20 -12.64 9.16
C LEU A 218 18.95 -11.86 10.44
N GLU A 219 18.83 -10.54 10.38
CA GLU A 219 18.65 -9.72 11.58
C GLU A 219 17.18 -9.65 12.00
N VAL A 220 16.27 -9.43 11.04
CA VAL A 220 14.83 -9.31 11.34
C VAL A 220 14.18 -10.68 11.44
N GLY A 221 14.30 -11.51 10.39
CA GLY A 221 13.68 -12.83 10.30
C GLY A 221 14.14 -13.79 11.38
N VAL A 222 15.42 -14.15 11.42
CA VAL A 222 15.95 -15.05 12.47
C VAL A 222 15.78 -14.44 13.87
N GLY A 223 15.91 -13.12 14.00
CA GLY A 223 15.64 -12.40 15.26
C GLY A 223 14.22 -12.57 15.79
N LEU A 224 13.22 -12.86 14.95
CA LEU A 224 11.87 -13.19 15.40
C LEU A 224 11.75 -14.55 16.10
N LYS A 225 12.67 -15.48 15.84
CA LYS A 225 12.71 -16.77 16.54
C LYS A 225 13.28 -16.65 17.95
N THR A 226 14.24 -15.75 18.13
CA THR A 226 14.93 -15.56 19.41
C THR A 226 14.16 -14.62 20.32
N GLU A 227 13.64 -13.52 19.77
CA GLU A 227 12.93 -12.48 20.50
C GLU A 227 11.68 -12.04 19.73
N PRO A 228 10.49 -12.56 20.11
CA PRO A 228 9.23 -12.14 19.50
C PRO A 228 9.04 -10.63 19.68
N SER A 229 8.88 -9.92 18.57
CA SER A 229 8.63 -8.48 18.55
C SER A 229 7.54 -8.17 17.54
N SER A 230 6.48 -7.48 18.00
CA SER A 230 5.39 -7.04 17.14
C SER A 230 5.89 -6.15 16.00
N GLU A 231 6.82 -5.25 16.30
CA GLU A 231 7.46 -4.36 15.33
C GLU A 231 8.24 -5.14 14.27
N ARG A 232 9.15 -6.05 14.68
CA ARG A 232 9.89 -6.91 13.75
C ARG A 232 8.96 -7.78 12.91
N SER A 233 7.86 -8.28 13.49
CA SER A 233 6.86 -9.10 12.80
C SER A 233 6.15 -8.31 11.69
N VAL A 234 5.78 -7.06 11.97
CA VAL A 234 5.18 -6.15 10.98
C VAL A 234 6.18 -5.83 9.87
N LEU A 235 7.41 -5.48 10.23
CA LEU A 235 8.46 -5.17 9.25
C LEU A 235 8.73 -6.34 8.31
N PHE A 236 8.92 -7.53 8.87
CA PHE A 236 9.22 -8.72 8.09
C PHE A 236 8.04 -9.10 7.19
N SER A 237 6.80 -8.94 7.66
CA SER A 237 5.61 -9.16 6.84
C SER A 237 5.53 -8.18 5.65
N VAL A 238 5.82 -6.90 5.87
CA VAL A 238 5.86 -5.88 4.79
C VAL A 238 6.98 -6.18 3.80
N PHE A 239 8.13 -6.65 4.29
CA PHE A 239 9.25 -7.08 3.44
C PHE A 239 8.85 -8.26 2.53
N LEU A 240 8.20 -9.29 3.07
CA LEU A 240 7.73 -10.43 2.26
C LEU A 240 6.74 -9.99 1.17
N GLU A 241 5.83 -9.07 1.50
CA GLU A 241 4.90 -8.51 0.51
C GLU A 241 5.62 -7.74 -0.60
N LEU A 242 6.62 -6.91 -0.26
CA LEU A 242 7.44 -6.22 -1.24
C LEU A 242 8.21 -7.21 -2.12
N ALA A 243 8.80 -8.25 -1.52
CA ALA A 243 9.51 -9.30 -2.24
C ALA A 243 8.59 -9.96 -3.26
N SER A 244 7.40 -10.43 -2.87
CA SER A 244 6.40 -10.99 -3.80
C SER A 244 6.12 -10.05 -4.97
N VAL A 245 5.88 -8.76 -4.70
CA VAL A 245 5.62 -7.75 -5.75
C VAL A 245 6.80 -7.58 -6.69
N ILE A 246 8.04 -7.56 -6.18
CA ILE A 246 9.25 -7.47 -7.01
C ILE A 246 9.39 -8.70 -7.90
N PHE A 247 9.19 -9.90 -7.36
CA PHE A 247 9.29 -11.14 -8.15
C PHE A 247 8.21 -11.20 -9.25
N TYR A 248 6.95 -10.92 -8.91
CA TYR A 248 5.86 -10.90 -9.90
C TYR A 248 6.05 -9.80 -10.95
N GLY A 249 6.38 -8.58 -10.52
CA GLY A 249 6.48 -7.44 -11.44
C GLY A 249 7.78 -7.43 -12.26
N SER A 250 8.82 -8.15 -11.83
CA SER A 250 10.06 -8.35 -12.60
C SER A 250 10.00 -9.56 -13.52
N ARG A 251 8.91 -10.33 -13.47
CA ARG A 251 8.83 -11.62 -14.13
C ARG A 251 9.10 -11.52 -15.63
N SER A 252 10.00 -12.38 -16.08
CA SER A 252 10.21 -12.71 -17.48
C SER A 252 10.36 -14.23 -17.58
N GLY A 253 10.03 -14.84 -18.73
CA GLY A 253 10.05 -16.30 -18.89
C GLY A 253 11.41 -16.98 -18.66
N SER A 254 12.48 -16.20 -18.44
CA SER A 254 13.83 -16.64 -18.09
C SER A 254 14.31 -16.22 -16.70
N LEU A 255 13.61 -15.32 -15.99
CA LEU A 255 14.11 -14.74 -14.72
C LEU A 255 14.35 -15.82 -13.66
N LEU A 256 13.33 -16.59 -13.31
CA LEU A 256 13.47 -17.63 -12.28
C LEU A 256 14.46 -18.72 -12.68
N LYS A 257 14.54 -19.04 -13.98
CA LYS A 257 15.55 -19.97 -14.51
C LYS A 257 16.96 -19.48 -14.24
N GLN A 258 17.21 -18.17 -14.40
CA GLN A 258 18.51 -17.55 -14.10
C GLN A 258 18.75 -17.48 -12.59
N LEU A 259 17.74 -17.09 -11.81
CA LEU A 259 17.86 -16.98 -10.35
C LEU A 259 18.14 -18.33 -9.68
N TYR A 260 17.52 -19.42 -10.12
CA TYR A 260 17.86 -20.76 -9.60
C TYR A 260 19.24 -21.25 -10.06
N THR A 261 19.80 -20.69 -11.12
CA THR A 261 21.19 -21.00 -11.51
C THR A 261 22.21 -20.18 -10.73
N SER A 262 21.91 -18.91 -10.43
CA SER A 262 22.88 -17.98 -9.84
C SER A 262 22.72 -17.73 -8.34
N CYS A 263 21.50 -17.84 -7.80
CA CYS A 263 21.13 -17.36 -6.47
C CYS A 263 20.24 -18.34 -5.67
N MET A 264 20.17 -19.62 -6.06
CA MET A 264 19.27 -20.60 -5.44
C MET A 264 19.37 -20.64 -3.90
N LYS A 265 20.61 -20.71 -3.40
CA LYS A 265 20.90 -20.73 -1.95
C LYS A 265 20.48 -19.44 -1.25
N SER A 266 20.71 -18.28 -1.89
CA SER A 266 20.29 -16.99 -1.35
C SER A 266 18.78 -16.81 -1.24
N ILE A 267 18.01 -17.59 -2.00
CA ILE A 267 16.54 -17.63 -1.94
C ILE A 267 16.10 -18.65 -0.88
N TRP A 268 16.54 -19.90 -0.99
CA TRP A 268 15.96 -21.00 -0.25
C TRP A 268 16.59 -21.23 1.13
N ASP A 269 17.89 -21.03 1.31
CA ASP A 269 18.54 -21.30 2.61
C ASP A 269 17.95 -20.42 3.74
N PRO A 270 17.69 -19.11 3.54
CA PRO A 270 17.03 -18.28 4.55
C PRO A 270 15.57 -18.66 4.81
N ILE A 271 14.85 -19.15 3.80
CA ILE A 271 13.47 -19.63 3.95
C ILE A 271 13.46 -20.89 4.82
N LEU A 272 14.34 -21.85 4.52
CA LEU A 272 14.47 -23.10 5.26
C LEU A 272 14.88 -22.86 6.71
N SER A 273 15.84 -21.95 6.94
CA SER A 273 16.27 -21.62 8.30
C SER A 273 15.18 -20.93 9.12
N LEU A 274 14.22 -20.27 8.47
CA LEU A 274 13.17 -19.50 9.13
C LEU A 274 11.87 -20.28 9.30
N LEU A 275 11.53 -21.20 8.40
CA LEU A 275 10.25 -21.94 8.38
C LEU A 275 10.10 -22.89 9.58
N SER A 276 9.50 -22.42 10.68
CA SER A 276 9.19 -23.24 11.85
C SER A 276 7.98 -22.71 12.62
N TRP A 277 7.39 -23.55 13.48
CA TRP A 277 6.27 -23.15 14.35
C TRP A 277 6.65 -22.14 15.43
N SER A 278 7.95 -21.97 15.70
CA SER A 278 8.44 -20.95 16.65
C SER A 278 8.19 -19.51 16.19
N LEU A 279 7.85 -19.31 14.91
CA LEU A 279 7.40 -18.02 14.42
C LEU A 279 5.97 -17.73 14.87
N ASP A 280 5.67 -16.44 15.05
CA ASP A 280 4.30 -15.99 15.21
C ASP A 280 3.43 -16.50 14.03
N PRO A 281 2.26 -17.12 14.28
CA PRO A 281 1.43 -17.71 13.24
C PRO A 281 1.01 -16.74 12.14
N LYS A 282 0.83 -15.44 12.44
CA LYS A 282 0.52 -14.43 11.43
C LYS A 282 1.70 -14.27 10.46
N VAL A 283 2.93 -14.20 10.99
CA VAL A 283 4.16 -14.14 10.18
C VAL A 283 4.37 -15.44 9.40
N LEU A 284 4.15 -16.59 10.03
CA LEU A 284 4.26 -17.90 9.38
C LEU A 284 3.32 -18.02 8.17
N CYS A 285 2.06 -17.57 8.29
CA CYS A 285 1.13 -17.51 7.15
C CYS A 285 1.69 -16.67 5.99
N ARG A 286 2.34 -15.53 6.29
CA ARG A 286 2.97 -14.68 5.24
C ARG A 286 4.16 -15.36 4.60
N LEU A 287 4.99 -16.06 5.38
CA LEU A 287 6.10 -16.84 4.85
C LEU A 287 5.62 -17.97 3.94
N ILE A 288 4.57 -18.71 4.33
CA ILE A 288 3.98 -19.76 3.50
C ILE A 288 3.41 -19.19 2.21
N SER A 289 2.76 -18.01 2.28
CA SER A 289 2.25 -17.31 1.09
C SER A 289 3.39 -16.95 0.13
N PHE A 290 4.51 -16.46 0.66
CA PHE A 290 5.71 -16.14 -0.13
C PHE A 290 6.34 -17.39 -0.76
N ILE A 291 6.41 -18.51 -0.04
CA ILE A 291 6.85 -19.80 -0.59
C ILE A 291 5.93 -20.25 -1.73
N ALA A 292 4.61 -20.15 -1.53
CA ALA A 292 3.62 -20.46 -2.55
C ALA A 292 3.75 -19.57 -3.78
N ASP A 293 4.01 -18.26 -3.61
CA ASP A 293 4.29 -17.33 -4.70
C ASP A 293 5.48 -17.81 -5.55
N LEU A 294 6.60 -18.15 -4.88
CA LEU A 294 7.81 -18.64 -5.54
C LEU A 294 7.52 -19.91 -6.34
N LEU A 295 6.93 -20.93 -5.71
CA LEU A 295 6.61 -22.21 -6.35
C LEU A 295 5.60 -22.06 -7.49
N LEU A 296 4.57 -21.23 -7.33
CA LEU A 296 3.59 -20.94 -8.36
C LEU A 296 4.26 -20.32 -9.59
N MET A 297 5.16 -19.35 -9.39
CA MET A 297 5.91 -18.77 -10.49
C MET A 297 6.87 -19.78 -11.12
N SER A 298 7.56 -20.62 -10.33
CA SER A 298 8.44 -21.67 -10.88
C SER A 298 7.67 -22.64 -11.77
N PHE A 299 6.45 -22.99 -11.36
CA PHE A 299 5.56 -23.85 -12.11
C PHE A 299 5.15 -23.19 -13.43
N GLN A 300 4.66 -21.95 -13.36
CA GLN A 300 4.20 -21.22 -14.54
C GLN A 300 5.33 -20.92 -15.54
N ASP A 301 6.57 -20.77 -15.07
CA ASP A 301 7.77 -20.58 -15.92
C ASP A 301 8.39 -21.90 -16.41
N GLY A 302 7.83 -23.05 -15.98
CA GLY A 302 8.32 -24.38 -16.33
C GLY A 302 9.75 -24.63 -15.85
N CYS A 303 10.10 -24.12 -14.66
CA CYS A 303 11.45 -24.24 -14.09
C CYS A 303 11.50 -24.86 -12.70
N ILE A 304 10.39 -25.47 -12.25
CA ILE A 304 10.32 -26.12 -10.94
C ILE A 304 11.34 -27.27 -10.80
N GLN A 305 11.62 -27.98 -11.89
CA GLN A 305 12.64 -29.04 -11.96
C GLN A 305 14.08 -28.53 -11.78
N ARG A 306 14.30 -27.21 -11.85
CA ARG A 306 15.61 -26.60 -11.57
C ARG A 306 15.84 -26.36 -10.09
N ILE A 307 14.80 -26.46 -9.26
CA ILE A 307 14.96 -26.45 -7.81
C ILE A 307 15.55 -27.78 -7.42
N ASP A 308 16.66 -27.76 -6.69
CA ASP A 308 17.35 -28.96 -6.26
C ASP A 308 16.41 -29.89 -5.45
N SER A 309 16.50 -31.19 -5.72
CA SER A 309 15.67 -32.20 -5.08
C SER A 309 15.96 -32.30 -3.57
N GLU A 310 17.18 -32.02 -3.13
CA GLU A 310 17.49 -31.94 -1.70
C GLU A 310 16.81 -30.72 -1.06
N CYS A 311 16.83 -29.57 -1.73
CA CYS A 311 16.11 -28.37 -1.27
C CYS A 311 14.60 -28.63 -1.10
N LEU A 312 13.94 -29.29 -2.05
CA LEU A 312 12.51 -29.61 -1.94
C LEU A 312 12.22 -30.62 -0.81
N LYS A 313 13.12 -31.59 -0.56
CA LYS A 313 13.01 -32.52 0.57
C LYS A 313 13.16 -31.79 1.90
N SER A 314 14.16 -30.92 2.03
CA SER A 314 14.35 -30.09 3.22
C SER A 314 13.14 -29.20 3.48
N LEU A 315 12.59 -28.57 2.43
CA LEU A 315 11.37 -27.77 2.55
C LEU A 315 10.19 -28.61 3.06
N LEU A 316 9.98 -29.80 2.49
CA LEU A 316 8.93 -30.70 2.94
C LEU A 316 9.12 -31.14 4.40
N GLN A 317 10.37 -31.39 4.82
CA GLN A 317 10.70 -31.74 6.19
C GLN A 317 10.32 -30.60 7.16
N GLU A 318 10.75 -29.38 6.89
CA GLU A 318 10.42 -28.21 7.73
C GLU A 318 8.90 -27.94 7.77
N VAL A 319 8.21 -28.04 6.63
CA VAL A 319 6.74 -27.92 6.56
C VAL A 319 6.06 -28.96 7.46
N ASN A 320 6.47 -30.23 7.38
CA ASN A 320 5.87 -31.30 8.19
C ASN A 320 6.14 -31.12 9.69
N THR A 321 7.35 -30.67 10.06
CA THR A 321 7.70 -30.38 11.45
C THR A 321 6.85 -29.25 12.01
N ALA A 322 6.75 -28.12 11.29
CA ALA A 322 5.93 -26.99 11.70
C ALA A 322 4.44 -27.36 11.78
N HIS A 323 3.95 -28.17 10.83
CA HIS A 323 2.57 -28.63 10.81
C HIS A 323 2.24 -29.54 12.00
N MET A 324 3.15 -30.46 12.37
CA MET A 324 2.99 -31.33 13.53
C MET A 324 2.89 -30.52 14.82
N GLN A 325 3.81 -29.58 15.02
CA GLN A 325 3.82 -28.68 16.18
C GLN A 325 2.54 -27.82 16.25
N GLY A 326 2.06 -27.35 15.09
CA GLY A 326 0.81 -26.61 15.03
C GLY A 326 -0.43 -27.42 15.35
N LYS A 327 -0.51 -28.67 14.89
CA LYS A 327 -1.60 -29.59 15.27
C LYS A 327 -1.60 -29.87 16.76
N GLU A 328 -0.43 -30.11 17.36
CA GLU A 328 -0.29 -30.29 18.80
C GLU A 328 -0.77 -29.06 19.60
N TYR A 329 -0.44 -27.85 19.13
CA TYR A 329 -0.99 -26.62 19.71
C TYR A 329 -2.52 -26.55 19.62
N LEU A 330 -3.12 -26.85 18.47
CA LEU A 330 -4.58 -26.79 18.29
C LEU A 330 -5.32 -27.85 19.13
N ASP A 331 -4.76 -29.05 19.24
CA ASP A 331 -5.33 -30.14 20.03
C ASP A 331 -5.33 -29.80 21.54
N THR A 332 -4.31 -29.08 22.00
CA THR A 332 -4.20 -28.64 23.40
C THR A 332 -4.95 -27.34 23.70
N TYR A 333 -5.33 -26.55 22.70
CA TYR A 333 -5.96 -25.24 22.89
C TYR A 333 -7.24 -25.28 23.75
N PHE A 334 -8.14 -26.23 23.49
CA PHE A 334 -9.39 -26.34 24.26
C PHE A 334 -9.16 -26.79 25.71
N THR A 335 -7.98 -27.34 26.01
CA THR A 335 -7.56 -27.75 27.35
C THR A 335 -6.87 -26.63 28.15
N GLN A 336 -6.50 -25.53 27.48
CA GLN A 336 -5.91 -24.35 28.12
C GLN A 336 -6.94 -23.56 28.93
N THR A 337 -6.48 -22.93 30.01
CA THR A 337 -7.29 -22.04 30.85
C THR A 337 -7.66 -20.76 30.10
N LEU A 338 -8.71 -20.06 30.54
CA LEU A 338 -9.18 -18.81 29.90
C LEU A 338 -8.09 -17.73 29.84
N ASP A 339 -7.18 -17.69 30.82
CA ASP A 339 -6.08 -16.72 30.89
C ASP A 339 -4.93 -17.06 29.92
N GLU A 340 -4.83 -18.33 29.49
CA GLU A 340 -3.82 -18.80 28.52
C GLU A 340 -4.32 -18.71 27.07
N ARG A 341 -5.64 -18.56 26.87
CA ARG A 341 -6.25 -18.50 25.53
C ARG A 341 -6.01 -17.14 24.90
N ASN A 342 -5.27 -17.15 23.80
CA ASN A 342 -5.18 -16.02 22.89
C ASN A 342 -5.98 -16.34 21.62
N GLU A 343 -7.21 -15.83 21.54
CA GLU A 343 -8.13 -16.02 20.41
C GLU A 343 -7.53 -15.54 19.08
N PHE A 344 -6.78 -14.43 19.08
CA PHE A 344 -6.12 -13.93 17.87
C PHE A 344 -5.01 -14.87 17.41
N TYR A 345 -4.17 -15.34 18.34
CA TYR A 345 -3.14 -16.33 18.03
C TYR A 345 -3.75 -17.63 17.53
N HIS A 346 -4.79 -18.14 18.21
CA HIS A 346 -5.49 -19.37 17.84
C HIS A 346 -6.12 -19.30 16.45
N TYR A 347 -6.73 -18.14 16.13
CA TYR A 347 -7.24 -17.87 14.81
C TYR A 347 -6.13 -18.01 13.76
N PHE A 348 -5.03 -17.26 13.89
CA PHE A 348 -3.88 -17.33 12.98
C PHE A 348 -3.21 -18.73 12.91
N ALA A 349 -3.12 -19.43 14.05
CA ALA A 349 -2.56 -20.77 14.14
C ALA A 349 -3.37 -21.80 13.34
N SER A 350 -4.71 -21.71 13.39
CA SER A 350 -5.61 -22.60 12.65
C SER A 350 -5.40 -22.49 11.14
N ILE A 351 -5.17 -21.28 10.63
CA ILE A 351 -4.88 -21.05 9.21
C ILE A 351 -3.49 -21.53 8.86
N ALA A 352 -2.49 -21.22 9.70
CA ALA A 352 -1.12 -21.67 9.47
C ALA A 352 -1.07 -23.20 9.32
N VAL A 353 -1.77 -23.95 10.19
CA VAL A 353 -1.88 -25.41 10.08
C VAL A 353 -2.52 -25.84 8.77
N ALA A 354 -3.65 -25.23 8.37
CA ALA A 354 -4.31 -25.55 7.10
C ALA A 354 -3.42 -25.23 5.87
N MET A 355 -2.70 -24.10 5.89
CA MET A 355 -1.77 -23.72 4.83
C MET A 355 -0.58 -24.67 4.74
N LEU A 356 -0.02 -25.10 5.88
CA LEU A 356 1.07 -26.07 5.94
C LEU A 356 0.62 -27.45 5.44
N GLU A 357 -0.60 -27.88 5.75
CA GLU A 357 -1.17 -29.12 5.25
C GLU A 357 -1.28 -29.11 3.72
N GLN A 358 -1.82 -28.03 3.15
CA GLN A 358 -1.90 -27.86 1.70
C GLN A 358 -0.51 -27.81 1.05
N LEU A 359 0.44 -27.08 1.64
CA LEU A 359 1.81 -27.02 1.12
C LEU A 359 2.51 -28.39 1.20
N SER A 360 2.28 -29.17 2.26
CA SER A 360 2.78 -30.55 2.39
C SER A 360 2.27 -31.45 1.27
N VAL A 361 0.97 -31.35 0.93
CA VAL A 361 0.36 -32.10 -0.18
C VAL A 361 1.04 -31.75 -1.50
N ILE A 362 1.20 -30.45 -1.81
CA ILE A 362 1.84 -29.96 -3.04
C ILE A 362 3.27 -30.51 -3.18
N LEU A 363 4.04 -30.49 -2.09
CA LEU A 363 5.43 -30.95 -2.08
C LEU A 363 5.57 -32.48 -2.16
N LYS A 364 4.60 -33.25 -1.63
CA LYS A 364 4.59 -34.73 -1.63
C LYS A 364 4.27 -35.34 -2.98
N ASP A 365 3.35 -34.75 -3.73
CA ASP A 365 2.97 -35.23 -5.06
C ASP A 365 4.12 -35.16 -6.08
N LYS A 366 5.28 -34.64 -5.65
CA LYS A 366 6.40 -34.15 -6.43
C LYS A 366 5.88 -33.10 -7.41
N CYS A 367 6.59 -31.99 -7.52
CA CYS A 367 6.32 -31.00 -8.58
C CYS A 367 6.60 -31.54 -10.00
N ASP A 368 6.54 -32.85 -10.21
CA ASP A 368 7.05 -33.60 -11.35
C ASP A 368 6.02 -33.85 -12.44
N ASN A 369 4.73 -33.58 -12.23
CA ASN A 369 3.77 -33.50 -13.32
C ASN A 369 2.62 -32.56 -12.96
N GLY A 370 2.41 -31.55 -13.80
CA GLY A 370 1.45 -30.48 -13.62
C GLY A 370 0.00 -30.91 -13.50
N THR A 371 -0.39 -31.45 -12.35
CA THR A 371 -1.78 -31.61 -12.00
C THR A 371 -2.35 -30.20 -11.82
N ASN A 372 -3.43 -29.89 -12.54
CA ASN A 372 -4.17 -28.63 -12.39
C ASN A 372 -4.52 -28.34 -10.91
N HIS A 373 -4.62 -29.40 -10.09
CA HIS A 373 -4.86 -29.34 -8.66
C HIS A 373 -3.72 -28.63 -7.88
N ASN A 374 -2.45 -28.98 -8.11
CA ASN A 374 -1.33 -28.36 -7.39
C ASN A 374 -1.18 -26.87 -7.72
N VAL A 375 -1.45 -26.50 -8.98
CA VAL A 375 -1.47 -25.09 -9.40
C VAL A 375 -2.60 -24.33 -8.71
N GLN A 376 -3.77 -24.95 -8.57
CA GLN A 376 -4.90 -24.36 -7.87
C GLN A 376 -4.58 -24.14 -6.38
N LEU A 377 -4.03 -25.15 -5.70
CA LEU A 377 -3.64 -25.03 -4.30
C LEU A 377 -2.55 -23.96 -4.10
N LEU A 378 -1.52 -23.95 -4.95
CA LEU A 378 -0.49 -22.91 -4.93
C LEU A 378 -1.10 -21.52 -5.15
N TYR A 379 -2.05 -21.41 -6.06
CA TYR A 379 -2.78 -20.16 -6.29
C TYR A 379 -3.56 -19.73 -5.06
N GLU A 380 -4.28 -20.64 -4.39
CA GLU A 380 -5.05 -20.36 -3.16
C GLU A 380 -4.17 -19.90 -2.00
N LEU A 381 -2.96 -20.46 -1.86
CA LEU A 381 -1.97 -20.07 -0.85
C LEU A 381 -1.22 -18.77 -1.21
N SER A 382 -1.08 -18.46 -2.50
CA SER A 382 -0.31 -17.31 -2.99
C SER A 382 -0.91 -15.98 -2.58
N SER A 383 -0.06 -14.93 -2.55
CA SER A 383 -0.49 -13.55 -2.36
C SER A 383 -1.55 -13.10 -3.38
N ILE A 384 -1.53 -13.65 -4.60
CA ILE A 384 -2.52 -13.37 -5.64
C ILE A 384 -3.88 -13.99 -5.31
N GLY A 385 -3.90 -15.23 -4.83
CA GLY A 385 -5.14 -15.89 -4.38
C GLY A 385 -5.76 -15.16 -3.20
N ILE A 386 -4.94 -14.76 -2.24
CA ILE A 386 -5.36 -13.97 -1.08
C ILE A 386 -5.88 -12.60 -1.52
N ALA A 387 -5.31 -11.98 -2.57
CA ALA A 387 -5.79 -10.70 -3.09
C ALA A 387 -7.21 -10.77 -3.72
N LYS A 388 -7.63 -11.92 -4.28
CA LYS A 388 -8.99 -12.12 -4.83
C LYS A 388 -10.11 -12.09 -3.79
N MET A 389 -9.77 -12.07 -2.50
CA MET A 389 -10.71 -11.91 -1.39
C MET A 389 -11.33 -10.51 -1.22
N THR A 390 -11.09 -9.63 -2.19
CA THR A 390 -11.69 -8.30 -2.29
C THR A 390 -12.80 -8.19 -3.34
N LEU A 391 -13.07 -9.25 -4.12
CA LEU A 391 -14.25 -9.30 -4.98
C LEU A 391 -15.47 -9.66 -4.11
N PRO A 392 -16.60 -8.92 -4.20
CA PRO A 392 -17.81 -9.31 -3.48
C PRO A 392 -18.21 -10.73 -3.91
N PRO A 393 -18.66 -11.59 -2.99
CA PRO A 393 -19.13 -12.91 -3.34
C PRO A 393 -20.27 -12.77 -4.35
N HIS A 394 -20.24 -13.57 -5.42
CA HIS A 394 -21.43 -13.76 -6.24
C HIS A 394 -22.54 -14.29 -5.33
N VAL A 395 -23.57 -13.48 -5.12
CA VAL A 395 -24.85 -13.95 -4.62
C VAL A 395 -25.42 -14.79 -5.76
N ASP A 396 -25.15 -16.09 -5.75
CA ASP A 396 -25.96 -17.15 -6.38
C ASP A 396 -25.23 -18.51 -6.26
N ALA A 397 -25.32 -19.12 -5.07
CA ALA A 397 -25.36 -20.58 -4.91
C ALA A 397 -25.61 -20.93 -3.42
N PRO A 398 -26.76 -21.54 -3.07
CA PRO A 398 -26.94 -22.14 -1.76
C PRO A 398 -26.18 -23.47 -1.72
N GLY A 399 -25.07 -23.51 -0.98
CA GLY A 399 -24.32 -24.74 -0.72
C GLY A 399 -22.80 -24.54 -0.69
N THR A 400 -22.27 -24.31 0.52
CA THR A 400 -20.89 -24.60 0.92
C THR A 400 -19.77 -24.09 0.01
N SER A 401 -19.48 -22.79 0.08
CA SER A 401 -18.08 -22.34 0.01
C SER A 401 -17.52 -22.44 1.43
N PRO A 402 -16.34 -23.06 1.67
CA PRO A 402 -15.65 -22.86 2.94
C PRO A 402 -15.46 -21.36 3.13
N VAL A 403 -15.59 -20.88 4.37
CA VAL A 403 -15.33 -19.48 4.72
C VAL A 403 -13.93 -19.15 4.19
N LYS A 404 -13.86 -18.36 3.12
CA LYS A 404 -12.58 -17.91 2.57
C LYS A 404 -12.10 -16.79 3.48
N PHE A 405 -10.82 -16.81 3.83
CA PHE A 405 -10.30 -16.01 4.94
C PHE A 405 -9.40 -14.84 4.50
N ASN A 406 -9.82 -13.61 4.78
CA ASN A 406 -9.11 -12.39 4.37
C ASN A 406 -8.22 -11.88 5.52
N TYR A 407 -6.90 -11.85 5.32
CA TYR A 407 -5.90 -11.36 6.29
C TYR A 407 -5.17 -10.09 5.85
N MET A 408 -5.69 -9.42 4.81
CA MET A 408 -5.10 -8.19 4.32
C MET A 408 -5.62 -7.00 5.12
N ASP A 409 -4.76 -6.45 5.99
CA ASP A 409 -4.97 -5.13 6.64
C ASP A 409 -5.08 -4.00 5.59
N THR A 410 -4.66 -4.26 4.35
CA THR A 410 -4.82 -3.36 3.21
C THR A 410 -5.85 -3.93 2.23
N ARG A 411 -7.07 -3.37 2.22
CA ARG A 411 -8.00 -3.58 1.09
C ARG A 411 -7.25 -3.17 -0.18
N VAL A 412 -6.89 -4.16 -1.00
CA VAL A 412 -5.90 -3.97 -2.08
C VAL A 412 -6.38 -2.96 -3.13
N PHE A 413 -7.67 -2.67 -3.24
CA PHE A 413 -8.16 -1.60 -4.09
C PHE A 413 -9.50 -1.04 -3.61
N PRO A 414 -9.65 0.28 -3.55
CA PRO A 414 -10.88 0.91 -3.97
C PRO A 414 -10.66 1.39 -5.41
N ARG A 415 -11.14 0.63 -6.40
CA ARG A 415 -10.98 0.97 -7.81
C ARG A 415 -11.95 2.06 -8.27
N VAL A 416 -11.94 3.23 -7.63
CA VAL A 416 -12.78 4.37 -8.02
C VAL A 416 -11.92 5.43 -8.71
N LEU A 417 -12.16 5.67 -10.00
CA LEU A 417 -11.49 6.68 -10.80
C LEU A 417 -12.38 7.91 -10.92
N PRO A 418 -12.05 9.03 -10.25
CA PRO A 418 -12.81 10.26 -10.37
C PRO A 418 -12.52 10.95 -11.71
N CYS A 419 -13.48 11.73 -12.20
CA CYS A 419 -13.20 12.68 -13.27
C CYS A 419 -12.43 13.90 -12.70
N PHE A 420 -11.34 14.29 -13.35
CA PHE A 420 -10.52 15.45 -12.96
C PHE A 420 -11.18 16.80 -13.31
N ASN A 421 -12.25 16.82 -14.11
CA ASN A 421 -13.08 18.02 -14.23
C ASN A 421 -13.76 18.29 -12.88
N THR A 422 -13.41 19.37 -12.19
CA THR A 422 -13.88 19.71 -10.84
C THR A 422 -15.40 19.70 -10.73
N ASP A 423 -16.09 20.15 -11.77
CA ASP A 423 -17.54 20.30 -11.79
C ASP A 423 -18.27 18.98 -12.09
N CYS A 424 -17.52 17.92 -12.40
CA CYS A 424 -18.05 16.60 -12.66
C CYS A 424 -18.06 15.73 -11.39
N ILE A 425 -19.25 15.23 -11.04
CA ILE A 425 -19.47 14.31 -9.92
C ILE A 425 -19.33 12.83 -10.30
N ARG A 426 -19.11 12.52 -11.58
CA ARG A 426 -19.01 11.12 -12.03
C ARG A 426 -17.72 10.47 -11.55
N VAL A 427 -17.86 9.25 -11.07
CA VAL A 427 -16.77 8.35 -10.68
C VAL A 427 -16.92 7.01 -11.40
N PHE A 428 -15.81 6.31 -11.64
CA PHE A 428 -15.80 5.03 -12.33
C PHE A 428 -15.22 3.92 -11.45
N HIS A 429 -16.03 2.92 -11.14
CA HIS A 429 -15.69 1.72 -10.37
C HIS A 429 -15.15 0.64 -11.32
N ILE A 430 -13.83 0.43 -11.33
CA ILE A 430 -13.20 -0.60 -12.17
C ILE A 430 -13.58 -2.02 -11.70
N ASP A 431 -13.89 -2.21 -10.40
CA ASP A 431 -14.28 -3.52 -9.83
C ASP A 431 -15.72 -3.90 -10.06
N MET A 432 -16.59 -2.91 -10.25
CA MET A 432 -18.01 -3.12 -10.47
C MET A 432 -18.47 -2.36 -11.72
N PRO A 433 -17.99 -2.75 -12.91
CA PRO A 433 -18.39 -2.11 -14.17
C PRO A 433 -19.91 -2.09 -14.33
N GLN A 434 -20.62 -3.11 -13.81
CA GLN A 434 -22.08 -3.20 -13.80
C GLN A 434 -22.80 -2.03 -13.12
N LEU A 435 -22.20 -1.36 -12.12
CA LEU A 435 -22.78 -0.16 -11.51
C LEU A 435 -22.85 1.04 -12.49
N HIS A 436 -22.19 0.91 -13.63
CA HIS A 436 -22.09 1.93 -14.65
C HIS A 436 -22.85 1.60 -15.94
N VAL A 437 -23.61 0.50 -15.98
CA VAL A 437 -24.25 -0.04 -17.20
C VAL A 437 -25.59 0.64 -17.54
N ASN A 438 -25.89 1.80 -16.95
CA ASN A 438 -27.04 2.61 -17.39
C ASN A 438 -26.66 3.49 -18.60
N ASP A 439 -26.96 2.98 -19.80
CA ASP A 439 -27.22 3.63 -21.10
C ASP A 439 -26.26 4.66 -21.70
N THR A 440 -25.07 4.87 -21.15
CA THR A 440 -23.99 5.54 -21.89
C THR A 440 -22.72 4.74 -21.78
N SER A 441 -22.18 4.28 -22.91
CA SER A 441 -20.82 3.72 -22.98
C SER A 441 -19.86 4.76 -22.40
N LEU A 442 -19.37 4.51 -21.19
CA LEU A 442 -18.42 5.41 -20.55
C LEU A 442 -17.10 5.35 -21.30
N ASP A 443 -16.80 6.40 -22.05
CA ASP A 443 -15.51 6.64 -22.67
C ASP A 443 -14.51 7.15 -21.63
N PHE A 444 -14.24 6.32 -20.62
CA PHE A 444 -13.23 6.64 -19.63
C PHE A 444 -11.87 6.75 -20.32
N MET A 445 -11.19 7.88 -20.15
CA MET A 445 -9.93 8.14 -20.82
C MET A 445 -8.99 8.96 -19.94
N TYR A 446 -7.70 8.62 -19.99
CA TYR A 446 -6.66 9.49 -19.47
C TYR A 446 -6.32 10.58 -20.49
N CYS A 447 -5.72 11.68 -20.02
CA CYS A 447 -5.09 12.64 -20.92
C CYS A 447 -4.10 11.92 -21.84
N SER A 448 -4.30 12.02 -23.15
CA SER A 448 -3.46 11.36 -24.16
C SER A 448 -2.01 11.85 -24.16
N ARG A 449 -1.72 13.00 -23.53
CA ARG A 449 -0.38 13.61 -23.50
C ARG A 449 0.41 13.19 -22.26
N CYS A 450 -0.14 13.43 -21.07
CA CYS A 450 0.57 13.17 -19.82
C CYS A 450 0.10 11.89 -19.10
N GLY A 451 -1.07 11.33 -19.43
CA GLY A 451 -1.57 10.10 -18.81
C GLY A 451 -1.90 10.20 -17.31
N VAL A 452 -1.95 11.43 -16.74
CA VAL A 452 -2.20 11.67 -15.31
C VAL A 452 -3.69 11.86 -15.02
N PRO A 453 -4.36 12.92 -15.50
CA PRO A 453 -5.76 13.13 -15.19
C PRO A 453 -6.63 12.17 -15.99
N SER A 454 -7.69 11.69 -15.34
CA SER A 454 -8.74 10.85 -15.90
C SER A 454 -10.02 11.63 -16.17
N TYR A 455 -10.74 11.22 -17.22
CA TYR A 455 -11.98 11.86 -17.65
C TYR A 455 -13.04 10.81 -17.95
N CYS A 456 -14.29 11.10 -17.60
CA CYS A 456 -15.44 10.27 -17.96
C CYS A 456 -15.97 10.55 -19.38
N SER A 457 -15.46 11.59 -20.06
CA SER A 457 -15.83 11.96 -21.43
C SER A 457 -14.82 12.94 -22.03
N LYS A 458 -14.82 13.05 -23.37
CA LYS A 458 -14.06 14.08 -24.10
C LYS A 458 -14.47 15.51 -23.72
N ALA A 459 -15.75 15.75 -23.44
CA ALA A 459 -16.24 17.05 -23.02
C ALA A 459 -15.61 17.49 -21.68
N CYS A 460 -15.56 16.58 -20.69
CA CYS A 460 -14.87 16.85 -19.43
C CYS A 460 -13.36 17.07 -19.61
N ALA A 461 -12.73 16.34 -20.54
CA ALA A 461 -11.34 16.56 -20.88
C ALA A 461 -11.10 17.96 -21.46
N SER A 462 -11.95 18.42 -22.37
CA SER A 462 -11.86 19.77 -22.97
C SER A 462 -12.08 20.88 -21.95
N VAL A 463 -13.07 20.74 -21.06
CA VAL A 463 -13.33 21.74 -20.00
C VAL A 463 -12.13 21.87 -19.07
N HIS A 464 -11.61 20.75 -18.56
CA HIS A 464 -10.43 20.78 -17.68
C HIS A 464 -9.17 21.26 -18.41
N TRP A 465 -9.03 20.93 -19.70
CA TRP A 465 -7.95 21.40 -20.56
C TRP A 465 -7.86 22.92 -20.61
N GLU A 466 -8.98 23.58 -20.95
CA GLU A 466 -9.03 25.04 -21.07
C GLU A 466 -8.99 25.74 -19.71
N ALA A 467 -9.54 25.11 -18.65
CA ALA A 467 -9.58 25.72 -17.32
C ALA A 467 -8.21 25.83 -16.65
N SER A 468 -7.37 24.79 -16.75
CA SER A 468 -6.03 24.81 -16.12
C SER A 468 -5.05 23.76 -16.62
N HIS A 469 -5.52 22.61 -17.11
CA HIS A 469 -4.61 21.49 -17.39
C HIS A 469 -3.61 21.78 -18.51
N LYS A 470 -3.98 22.62 -19.49
CA LYS A 470 -3.10 23.04 -20.59
C LYS A 470 -1.78 23.64 -20.10
N GLU A 471 -1.80 24.37 -18.99
CA GLU A 471 -0.64 25.06 -18.42
C GLU A 471 0.33 24.10 -17.73
N VAL A 472 -0.21 23.03 -17.13
CA VAL A 472 0.56 22.10 -16.28
C VAL A 472 0.81 20.74 -16.91
N CYS A 473 0.15 20.42 -18.03
CA CYS A 473 0.30 19.13 -18.72
C CYS A 473 1.77 18.83 -19.09
N GLY A 474 2.56 19.86 -19.42
CA GLY A 474 3.98 19.73 -19.70
C GLY A 474 4.78 19.22 -18.51
N PHE A 475 4.53 19.76 -17.30
CA PHE A 475 5.20 19.35 -16.06
C PHE A 475 4.88 17.91 -15.70
N PHE A 476 3.66 17.44 -15.95
CA PHE A 476 3.29 16.04 -15.69
C PHE A 476 3.85 15.05 -16.71
N ARG A 477 4.10 15.51 -17.94
CA ARG A 477 4.71 14.69 -18.99
C ARG A 477 6.21 14.51 -18.76
N SER A 478 6.90 15.60 -18.46
CA SER A 478 8.33 15.59 -18.14
C SER A 478 8.58 16.54 -16.98
N LEU A 479 8.72 15.97 -15.78
CA LEU A 479 8.95 16.77 -14.59
C LEU A 479 10.25 17.58 -14.71
N PRO A 480 10.24 18.84 -14.26
CA PRO A 480 11.46 19.64 -14.16
C PRO A 480 12.41 19.02 -13.14
N THR A 481 13.71 19.29 -13.28
CA THR A 481 14.75 18.66 -12.44
C THR A 481 14.52 18.89 -10.94
N PHE A 482 14.02 20.06 -10.54
CA PHE A 482 13.71 20.35 -9.13
C PHE A 482 12.60 19.48 -8.54
N ALA A 483 11.76 18.87 -9.38
CA ALA A 483 10.67 17.98 -9.00
C ALA A 483 11.01 16.51 -9.28
N LYS A 484 12.28 16.23 -9.62
CA LYS A 484 12.84 14.89 -9.75
C LYS A 484 13.83 14.69 -8.62
N PHE A 485 13.68 13.61 -7.87
CA PHE A 485 14.70 13.23 -6.92
C PHE A 485 15.96 12.78 -7.68
N ASN A 486 17.09 13.36 -7.31
CA ASN A 486 18.40 12.91 -7.75
C ASN A 486 19.21 12.57 -6.50
N PRO A 487 19.61 11.30 -6.30
CA PRO A 487 20.38 10.92 -5.14
C PRO A 487 21.73 11.68 -5.13
N PRO A 488 22.27 12.00 -3.94
CA PRO A 488 23.53 12.75 -3.82
C PRO A 488 24.75 11.98 -4.35
N VAL A 489 24.66 10.65 -4.49
CA VAL A 489 25.64 9.83 -5.22
C VAL A 489 25.09 9.61 -6.62
N ALA A 490 25.74 10.21 -7.63
CA ALA A 490 25.35 10.06 -9.02
C ALA A 490 25.68 8.63 -9.51
N ASP A 491 24.66 7.82 -9.75
CA ASP A 491 24.78 6.64 -10.62
C ASP A 491 24.43 7.08 -12.05
N PRO A 492 25.34 6.97 -13.04
CA PRO A 492 25.08 7.37 -14.43
C PRO A 492 23.92 6.62 -15.07
N ASP A 493 23.58 5.43 -14.57
CA ASP A 493 22.48 4.63 -15.06
C ASP A 493 21.33 4.70 -14.07
N GLY A 494 20.22 5.34 -14.46
CA GLY A 494 18.98 5.48 -13.68
C GLY A 494 18.28 4.16 -13.38
N MET A 495 18.96 3.26 -12.67
CA MET A 495 18.48 1.96 -12.24
C MET A 495 17.71 2.09 -10.93
N MET A 496 16.54 1.46 -10.91
CA MET A 496 15.92 1.06 -9.65
C MET A 496 16.95 0.19 -8.90
N LEU A 497 17.15 0.47 -7.61
CA LEU A 497 17.94 -0.35 -6.70
C LEU A 497 19.48 -0.25 -6.80
N CYS A 498 20.01 0.98 -6.74
CA CYS A 498 21.42 1.24 -6.45
C CYS A 498 21.81 0.92 -4.99
N THR A 499 20.84 0.76 -4.09
CA THR A 499 20.94 0.10 -2.77
C THR A 499 21.71 -1.22 -2.75
N PHE A 500 21.84 -1.84 -3.92
CA PHE A 500 22.28 -3.22 -4.09
C PHE A 500 23.58 -3.34 -4.89
N GLY A 501 24.29 -2.22 -5.08
CA GLY A 501 25.60 -2.16 -5.75
C GLY A 501 26.73 -2.74 -4.90
N GLU A 502 27.68 -3.39 -5.59
CA GLU A 502 28.85 -4.12 -5.08
C GLU A 502 29.83 -3.20 -4.33
N GLY A 503 29.51 -2.83 -3.09
CA GLY A 503 30.48 -2.20 -2.17
C GLY A 503 31.16 -3.20 -1.26
N GLU A 504 30.41 -4.18 -0.75
CA GLU A 504 30.90 -5.16 0.22
C GLU A 504 30.18 -6.50 0.00
N VAL A 505 30.76 -7.36 -0.82
CA VAL A 505 30.39 -8.78 -0.85
C VAL A 505 30.89 -9.41 0.44
N LEU A 506 30.19 -9.20 1.56
CA LEU A 506 30.45 -9.93 2.80
C LEU A 506 29.87 -11.32 2.63
N THR A 507 30.72 -12.31 2.40
CA THR A 507 30.28 -13.70 2.27
C THR A 507 29.94 -14.19 3.68
N PRO A 508 28.70 -14.62 3.98
CA PRO A 508 28.39 -15.18 5.29
C PRO A 508 29.20 -16.47 5.47
N PHE A 509 29.97 -16.56 6.56
CA PHE A 509 30.59 -17.80 6.99
C PHE A 509 29.72 -18.42 8.08
N PHE A 510 29.32 -19.66 7.86
CA PHE A 510 28.65 -20.47 8.87
C PHE A 510 29.70 -21.27 9.61
N ASP A 511 29.71 -21.19 10.95
CA ASP A 511 30.56 -22.09 11.72
C ASP A 511 30.03 -23.54 11.68
N GLN A 512 30.79 -24.46 12.24
CA GLN A 512 30.43 -25.89 12.28
C GLN A 512 29.17 -26.18 13.12
N ALA A 513 28.65 -25.18 13.86
CA ALA A 513 27.42 -25.27 14.64
C ALA A 513 26.23 -24.58 13.95
N GLY A 514 26.41 -24.02 12.75
CA GLY A 514 25.36 -23.33 12.00
C GLY A 514 25.12 -21.88 12.42
N ASN A 515 26.00 -21.29 13.24
CA ASN A 515 25.91 -19.89 13.60
C ASN A 515 26.42 -19.01 12.46
N VAL A 516 25.72 -17.91 12.19
CA VAL A 516 26.17 -16.86 11.26
C VAL A 516 27.17 -15.98 12.00
N LEU A 517 28.43 -16.02 11.58
CA LEU A 517 29.45 -15.09 12.09
C LEU A 517 29.56 -13.92 11.12
N THR A 518 29.09 -12.75 11.56
CA THR A 518 29.31 -11.48 10.88
C THR A 518 30.67 -10.93 11.30
N ILE A 519 31.68 -10.99 10.43
CA ILE A 519 32.89 -10.18 10.62
C ILE A 519 32.56 -8.79 10.10
N PHE A 520 32.59 -7.80 11.01
CA PHE A 520 32.45 -6.38 10.70
C PHE A 520 33.65 -5.85 9.91
#